data_AF-A0A4Q3VFB4-F1
#
_entry.id   AF-A0A4Q3VFB4-F1
#
_cell.length_a   1.000
_cell.length_b   1.000
_cell.length_c   1.000
_cell.angle_alpha   90.00
_cell.angle_beta   90.00
_cell.angle_gamma   90.00
#
_symmetry.space_group_name_H-M   'P 1'
#
loop_
_entity.id
_entity.type
_entity.pdbx_description
1 polymer ?
#
loop_
_entity_poly.entity_id
_entity_poly.type
_entity_poly.pdbx_seq_one_letter_code
_entity_poly.pdbx_strand_id
1 'polypeptide(L)'
;ILGEDGFPLEGPDGMPLTIKAATKMLAVLSSLTGNTVAVVPFGSKVDWLKSEGEGKAFLNADESYNRAIHTAILGTDGMTMAATNDSQGAKKVGQDVFHLFAARDKRNLSAVLTRFARWLILVNKGEEAVTYAPQVSVASSDREDRIERGKMYAAMKSAGLIHYTQVPAIMDEIGAPPVDPEVLKQEAEQAAENAALAEQELRNLRQPADPSDED
;
A
#
# COMPACT_ATOMS: atom_id res chain seq x y z
N ILE A 1 1.00 -23.48 -60.33
CA ILE A 1 1.53 -22.47 -59.39
C ILE A 1 2.39 -21.63 -60.26
N LEU A 2 1.99 -20.39 -60.50
CA LEU A 2 2.80 -19.53 -61.33
C LEU A 2 3.82 -18.85 -60.42
N GLY A 3 5.09 -18.80 -60.84
CA GLY A 3 6.06 -17.89 -60.23
C GLY A 3 5.64 -16.44 -60.43
N GLU A 4 6.39 -15.50 -59.86
CA GLU A 4 6.14 -14.05 -60.06
C GLU A 4 6.14 -13.64 -61.55
N ASP A 5 6.72 -14.49 -62.39
CA ASP A 5 6.83 -14.44 -63.84
C ASP A 5 5.67 -15.10 -64.61
N GLY A 6 4.71 -15.72 -63.93
CA GLY A 6 3.57 -16.34 -64.61
C GLY A 6 3.81 -17.78 -65.10
N PHE A 7 4.92 -18.43 -64.73
CA PHE A 7 5.27 -19.78 -65.20
C PHE A 7 5.16 -20.87 -64.12
N PRO A 8 4.84 -22.13 -64.47
CA PRO A 8 4.74 -23.23 -63.50
C PRO A 8 6.05 -23.45 -62.74
N LEU A 9 6.02 -23.43 -61.39
CA LEU A 9 7.19 -23.80 -60.60
C LEU A 9 7.57 -25.28 -60.86
N GLU A 10 8.78 -25.49 -61.34
CA GLU A 10 9.37 -26.81 -61.61
C GLU A 10 10.08 -27.35 -60.37
N GLY A 11 9.95 -28.65 -60.13
CA GLY A 11 10.71 -29.34 -59.10
C GLY A 11 12.15 -29.64 -59.51
N PRO A 12 12.98 -30.15 -58.59
CA PRO A 12 14.39 -30.49 -58.85
C PRO A 12 14.57 -31.50 -60.00
N ASP A 13 13.51 -32.23 -60.37
CA ASP A 13 13.51 -33.21 -61.45
C ASP A 13 12.97 -32.65 -62.79
N GLY A 14 12.75 -31.33 -62.90
CA GLY A 14 12.18 -30.67 -64.09
C GLY A 14 10.69 -30.95 -64.34
N MET A 15 10.02 -31.64 -63.40
CA MET A 15 8.57 -31.88 -63.46
C MET A 15 7.80 -30.83 -62.65
N PRO A 16 6.58 -30.44 -63.10
CA PRO A 16 5.79 -29.44 -62.39
C PRO A 16 5.45 -29.91 -60.97
N LEU A 17 5.76 -29.07 -59.99
CA LEU A 17 5.70 -29.44 -58.58
C LEU A 17 4.23 -29.54 -58.13
N THR A 18 3.78 -30.76 -57.84
CA THR A 18 2.39 -31.05 -57.44
C THR A 18 2.21 -30.89 -55.93
N ILE A 19 2.02 -29.65 -55.49
CA ILE A 19 1.60 -29.41 -54.10
C ILE A 19 0.12 -29.79 -53.95
N LYS A 20 -0.20 -30.62 -52.94
CA LYS A 20 -1.58 -31.00 -52.59
C LYS A 20 -2.43 -29.73 -52.38
N ALA A 21 -3.65 -29.72 -52.92
CA ALA A 21 -4.57 -28.57 -52.83
C ALA A 21 -4.82 -28.13 -51.38
N ALA A 22 -4.88 -29.09 -50.45
CA ALA A 22 -5.04 -28.84 -49.02
C ALA A 22 -3.91 -27.97 -48.43
N THR A 23 -2.66 -28.20 -48.83
CA THR A 23 -1.50 -27.48 -48.29
C THR A 23 -1.49 -26.02 -48.74
N LYS A 24 -1.94 -25.74 -49.98
CA LYS A 24 -2.10 -24.37 -50.47
C LYS A 24 -3.26 -23.64 -49.80
N MET A 25 -4.38 -24.33 -49.61
CA MET A 25 -5.53 -23.72 -48.96
C MET A 25 -5.21 -23.38 -47.49
N LEU A 26 -4.46 -24.24 -46.81
CA LEU A 26 -3.92 -23.96 -45.48
C LEU A 26 -2.95 -22.77 -45.49
N ALA A 27 -2.04 -22.69 -46.46
CA ALA A 27 -1.13 -21.54 -46.57
C ALA A 27 -1.90 -20.21 -46.77
N VAL A 28 -2.90 -20.20 -47.66
CA VAL A 28 -3.77 -19.03 -47.91
C VAL A 28 -4.56 -18.67 -46.65
N LEU A 29 -5.14 -19.65 -45.95
CA LEU A 29 -5.87 -19.41 -44.70
C LEU A 29 -4.95 -18.94 -43.57
N SER A 30 -3.70 -19.42 -43.50
CA SER A 30 -2.72 -18.97 -42.49
C SER A 30 -2.22 -17.55 -42.75
N SER A 31 -2.17 -17.13 -44.03
CA SER A 31 -1.82 -15.77 -44.41
C SER A 31 -2.97 -14.76 -44.23
N LEU A 32 -4.18 -15.25 -43.93
CA LEU A 32 -5.38 -14.46 -43.75
C LEU A 32 -5.38 -13.80 -42.36
N THR A 33 -4.47 -12.83 -42.18
CA THR A 33 -4.48 -11.90 -41.04
C THR A 33 -4.84 -10.50 -41.53
N GLY A 34 -5.33 -9.63 -40.65
CA GLY A 34 -5.96 -8.34 -40.98
C GLY A 34 -5.45 -7.62 -42.23
N ASN A 35 -6.39 -7.16 -43.07
CA ASN A 35 -6.17 -6.42 -44.32
C ASN A 35 -5.54 -7.21 -45.50
N THR A 36 -5.58 -8.54 -45.46
CA THR A 36 -5.18 -9.40 -46.59
C THR A 36 -6.40 -9.92 -47.36
N VAL A 37 -6.24 -10.13 -48.68
CA VAL A 37 -7.27 -10.70 -49.56
C VAL A 37 -6.86 -12.10 -49.95
N ALA A 38 -7.64 -13.10 -49.54
CA ALA A 38 -7.46 -14.48 -49.99
C ALA A 38 -8.22 -14.73 -51.30
N VAL A 39 -7.51 -15.29 -52.28
CA VAL A 39 -8.12 -15.79 -53.52
C VAL A 39 -8.31 -17.30 -53.38
N VAL A 40 -9.56 -17.75 -53.39
CA VAL A 40 -9.92 -19.18 -53.29
C VAL A 40 -10.57 -19.67 -54.59
N PRO A 41 -10.40 -20.96 -54.95
CA PRO A 41 -11.02 -21.53 -56.15
C PRO A 41 -12.55 -21.43 -56.11
N PHE A 42 -13.16 -21.26 -57.29
CA PHE A 42 -14.62 -21.22 -57.46
C PHE A 42 -15.29 -22.44 -56.83
N GLY A 43 -16.36 -22.22 -56.06
CA GLY A 43 -17.07 -23.25 -55.31
C GLY A 43 -16.55 -23.51 -53.89
N SER A 44 -15.43 -22.90 -53.48
CA SER A 44 -14.93 -22.98 -52.10
C SER A 44 -15.78 -22.12 -51.16
N LYS A 45 -16.12 -22.65 -49.98
CA LYS A 45 -16.76 -21.89 -48.90
C LYS A 45 -15.73 -21.64 -47.81
N VAL A 46 -15.54 -20.37 -47.46
CA VAL A 46 -14.75 -19.96 -46.29
C VAL A 46 -15.76 -19.61 -45.21
N ASP A 47 -15.79 -20.42 -44.15
CA ASP A 47 -16.61 -20.14 -42.98
C ASP A 47 -15.73 -19.62 -41.85
N TRP A 48 -16.18 -18.54 -41.22
CA TRP A 48 -15.47 -17.94 -40.11
C TRP A 48 -16.02 -18.56 -38.83
N LEU A 49 -15.23 -19.44 -38.22
CA LEU A 49 -15.52 -19.90 -36.87
C LEU A 49 -15.29 -18.74 -35.89
N LYS A 50 -16.30 -17.90 -35.70
CA LYS A 50 -16.27 -16.84 -34.69
C LYS A 50 -16.55 -17.49 -33.34
N SER A 51 -15.66 -17.27 -32.37
CA SER A 51 -15.99 -17.54 -30.98
C SER A 51 -17.09 -16.56 -30.55
N GLU A 52 -18.30 -17.05 -30.31
CA GLU A 52 -19.44 -16.22 -29.88
C GLU A 52 -19.39 -15.87 -28.39
N GLY A 53 -18.34 -16.27 -27.67
CA GLY A 53 -18.16 -15.95 -26.27
C GLY A 53 -17.42 -14.63 -26.05
N GLU A 54 -18.03 -13.69 -25.33
CA GLU A 54 -17.37 -12.46 -24.83
C GLU A 54 -16.27 -12.73 -23.79
N GLY A 55 -15.99 -13.99 -23.47
CA GLY A 55 -14.97 -14.36 -22.47
C GLY A 55 -15.32 -13.99 -21.03
N LYS A 56 -16.53 -13.49 -20.75
CA LYS A 56 -16.98 -13.05 -19.42
C LYS A 56 -16.76 -14.09 -18.31
N ALA A 57 -17.03 -15.36 -18.59
CA ALA A 57 -16.81 -16.43 -17.61
C ALA A 57 -15.33 -16.57 -17.21
N PHE A 58 -14.41 -16.40 -18.16
CA PHE A 58 -12.98 -16.45 -17.91
C PHE A 58 -12.51 -15.22 -17.13
N LEU A 59 -12.98 -14.03 -17.51
CA LEU A 59 -12.67 -12.78 -16.80
C LEU A 59 -13.16 -12.82 -15.35
N ASN A 60 -14.38 -13.31 -15.12
CA ASN A 60 -14.93 -13.47 -13.78
C ASN A 60 -14.15 -14.49 -12.94
N ALA A 61 -13.71 -15.59 -13.56
CA ALA A 61 -12.89 -16.58 -12.88
C ALA A 61 -11.52 -16.01 -12.50
N ASP A 62 -10.86 -15.29 -13.42
CA ASP A 62 -9.58 -14.62 -13.15
C ASP A 62 -9.71 -13.60 -12.00
N GLU A 63 -10.75 -12.76 -12.01
CA GLU A 63 -11.03 -11.82 -10.93
C GLU A 63 -11.23 -12.56 -9.59
N SER A 64 -11.99 -13.65 -9.60
CA SER A 64 -12.26 -14.44 -8.39
C SER A 64 -11.00 -15.10 -7.84
N TYR A 65 -10.14 -15.65 -8.69
CA TYR A 65 -8.87 -16.25 -8.26
C TYR A 65 -7.89 -15.20 -7.75
N ASN A 66 -7.78 -14.05 -8.43
CA ASN A 66 -6.95 -12.95 -7.97
C ASN A 66 -7.40 -12.45 -6.59
N ARG A 67 -8.71 -12.30 -6.37
CA ARG A 67 -9.26 -11.96 -5.05
C ARG A 67 -8.94 -13.00 -3.99
N ALA A 68 -9.07 -14.28 -4.32
CA ALA A 68 -8.75 -15.38 -3.40
C ALA A 68 -7.26 -15.41 -3.03
N ILE A 69 -6.36 -15.21 -4.01
CA ILE A 69 -4.91 -15.13 -3.80
C ILE A 69 -4.56 -13.94 -2.91
N HIS A 70 -5.12 -12.76 -3.19
CA HIS A 70 -4.91 -11.57 -2.35
C HIS A 70 -5.38 -11.80 -0.92
N THR A 71 -6.57 -12.37 -0.73
CA THR A 71 -7.10 -12.67 0.60
C THR A 71 -6.24 -13.71 1.31
N ALA A 72 -5.71 -14.71 0.61
CA ALA A 72 -4.85 -15.73 1.21
C ALA A 72 -3.48 -15.18 1.63
N ILE A 73 -2.89 -14.26 0.86
CA ILE A 73 -1.56 -13.71 1.13
C ILE A 73 -1.63 -12.54 2.10
N LEU A 74 -2.50 -11.57 1.83
CA LEU A 74 -2.57 -10.30 2.57
C LEU A 74 -3.64 -10.32 3.67
N GLY A 75 -4.49 -11.35 3.71
CA GLY A 75 -5.63 -11.44 4.63
C GLY A 75 -6.80 -10.52 4.27
N THR A 76 -6.68 -9.72 3.20
CA THR A 76 -7.67 -8.70 2.83
C THR A 76 -7.80 -8.60 1.31
N ASP A 77 -9.02 -8.32 0.85
CA ASP A 77 -9.35 -8.06 -0.55
C ASP A 77 -9.21 -6.56 -0.91
N GLY A 78 -9.38 -5.70 0.08
CA GLY A 78 -9.53 -4.25 -0.09
C GLY A 78 -8.26 -3.49 -0.47
N MET A 79 -7.06 -4.01 -0.21
CA MET A 79 -5.84 -3.24 -0.48
C MET A 79 -5.51 -3.09 -1.96
N THR A 80 -5.94 -4.02 -2.82
CA THR A 80 -5.66 -3.98 -4.27
C THR A 80 -6.90 -3.84 -5.14
N MET A 81 -8.04 -4.46 -4.78
CA MET A 81 -9.24 -4.46 -5.63
C MET A 81 -10.21 -3.31 -5.33
N ALA A 82 -10.26 -2.83 -4.08
CA ALA A 82 -11.15 -1.73 -3.68
C ALA A 82 -10.58 -0.33 -4.01
N ALA A 83 -9.37 -0.23 -4.57
CA ALA A 83 -8.87 1.03 -5.11
C ALA A 83 -9.80 1.62 -6.19
N THR A 84 -10.60 0.76 -6.84
CA THR A 84 -11.58 1.11 -7.87
C THR A 84 -12.91 1.64 -7.32
N ASN A 85 -13.29 1.26 -6.09
CA ASN A 85 -14.55 1.68 -5.44
C ASN A 85 -14.24 2.32 -4.08
N ASP A 86 -14.22 3.65 -4.07
CA ASP A 86 -13.61 4.53 -3.06
C ASP A 86 -14.33 4.57 -1.71
N SER A 87 -14.44 3.43 -1.01
CA SER A 87 -14.88 3.39 0.38
C SER A 87 -13.68 3.54 1.31
N GLN A 88 -13.50 4.74 1.87
CA GLN A 88 -12.42 5.02 2.83
C GLN A 88 -12.42 4.06 4.03
N GLY A 89 -13.59 3.55 4.43
CA GLY A 89 -13.72 2.57 5.51
C GLY A 89 -13.08 1.21 5.20
N ALA A 90 -13.19 0.71 3.97
CA ALA A 90 -12.59 -0.58 3.59
C ALA A 90 -11.05 -0.51 3.56
N LYS A 91 -10.49 0.66 3.21
CA LYS A 91 -9.04 0.90 3.26
C LYS A 91 -8.50 0.77 4.69
N LYS A 92 -9.20 1.32 5.69
CA LYS A 92 -8.80 1.25 7.10
C LYS A 92 -8.84 -0.19 7.65
N VAL A 93 -9.92 -0.93 7.39
CA VAL A 93 -10.01 -2.35 7.80
C VAL A 93 -8.92 -3.20 7.14
N GLY A 94 -8.62 -2.93 5.87
CA GLY A 94 -7.53 -3.59 5.15
C GLY A 94 -6.17 -3.38 5.81
N GLN A 95 -5.87 -2.12 6.17
CA GLN A 95 -4.64 -1.75 6.87
C GLN A 95 -4.56 -2.39 8.25
N ASP A 96 -5.64 -2.39 9.04
CA ASP A 96 -5.65 -2.97 10.39
C ASP A 96 -5.31 -4.47 10.38
N VAL A 97 -5.89 -5.23 9.45
CA VAL A 97 -5.61 -6.65 9.29
C VAL A 97 -4.16 -6.87 8.83
N PHE A 98 -3.69 -6.06 7.87
CA PHE A 98 -2.29 -6.13 7.42
C PHE A 98 -1.31 -5.85 8.57
N HIS A 99 -1.58 -4.84 9.39
CA HIS A 99 -0.78 -4.51 10.57
C HIS A 99 -0.75 -5.65 11.58
N LEU A 100 -1.86 -6.37 11.76
CA LEU A 100 -1.89 -7.55 12.61
C LEU A 100 -0.96 -8.66 12.10
N PHE A 101 -0.96 -8.94 10.80
CA PHE A 101 -0.03 -9.89 10.19
C PHE A 101 1.42 -9.44 10.32
N ALA A 102 1.71 -8.18 9.99
CA ALA A 102 3.04 -7.61 10.14
C ALA A 102 3.54 -7.67 11.60
N ALA A 103 2.66 -7.38 12.58
CA ALA A 103 3.00 -7.48 14.00
C ALA A 103 3.28 -8.92 14.42
N ARG A 104 2.47 -9.89 13.96
CA ARG A 104 2.71 -11.31 14.19
C ARG A 104 4.06 -11.75 13.63
N ASP A 105 4.36 -11.37 12.39
CA ASP A 105 5.60 -11.78 11.71
C ASP A 105 6.83 -11.13 12.33
N LYS A 106 6.74 -9.86 12.74
CA LYS A 106 7.80 -9.19 13.51
C LYS A 106 8.06 -9.88 14.84
N ARG A 107 7.03 -10.30 15.57
CA ARG A 107 7.18 -11.06 16.83
C ARG A 107 7.86 -12.41 16.58
N ASN A 108 7.44 -13.12 15.52
CA ASN A 108 8.07 -14.39 15.14
C ASN A 108 9.55 -14.19 14.77
N LEU A 109 9.84 -13.18 13.95
CA LEU A 109 11.20 -12.85 13.55
C LEU A 109 12.06 -12.46 14.75
N SER A 110 11.54 -11.62 15.65
CA SER A 110 12.18 -11.24 16.92
C SER A 110 12.52 -12.46 17.77
N ALA A 111 11.61 -13.43 17.90
CA ALA A 111 11.83 -14.67 18.63
C ALA A 111 12.92 -15.54 17.97
N VAL A 112 12.91 -15.66 16.65
CA VAL A 112 13.92 -16.41 15.89
C VAL A 112 15.30 -15.77 16.04
N LEU A 113 15.40 -14.44 15.88
CA LEU A 113 16.64 -13.70 16.03
C LEU A 113 17.19 -13.78 17.47
N THR A 114 16.30 -13.71 18.47
CA THR A 114 16.69 -13.89 19.87
C THR A 114 17.23 -15.30 20.11
N ARG A 115 16.57 -16.33 19.56
CA ARG A 115 17.07 -17.72 19.66
C ARG A 115 18.42 -17.90 18.96
N PHE A 116 18.60 -17.26 17.82
CA PHE A 116 19.86 -17.28 17.08
C PHE A 116 20.99 -16.59 17.86
N ALA A 117 20.72 -15.41 18.44
CA ALA A 117 21.68 -14.71 19.30
C ALA A 117 22.08 -15.55 20.52
N ARG A 118 21.11 -16.21 21.16
CA ARG A 118 21.37 -17.16 22.27
C ARG A 118 22.27 -18.31 21.83
N TRP A 119 22.00 -18.89 20.68
CA TRP A 119 22.81 -19.97 20.13
C TRP A 119 24.25 -19.52 19.84
N LEU A 120 24.44 -18.33 19.25
CA LEU A 120 25.77 -17.77 19.02
C LEU A 120 26.54 -17.56 20.32
N ILE A 121 25.87 -17.07 21.37
CA ILE A 121 26.51 -16.88 22.69
C ILE A 121 26.87 -18.23 23.31
N LEU A 122 25.99 -19.22 23.23
CA LEU A 122 26.25 -20.57 23.73
C LEU A 122 27.51 -21.16 23.09
N VAL A 123 27.64 -21.08 21.76
CA VAL A 123 28.78 -21.65 21.01
C VAL A 123 30.08 -20.91 21.33
N ASN A 124 30.04 -19.58 21.50
CA ASN A 124 31.26 -18.78 21.66
C ASN A 124 31.70 -18.55 23.12
N LYS A 125 30.77 -18.59 24.08
CA LYS A 125 31.00 -18.18 25.49
C LYS A 125 30.56 -19.22 26.51
N GLY A 126 29.94 -20.32 26.09
CA GLY A 126 29.45 -21.36 26.99
C GLY A 126 28.08 -21.04 27.59
N GLU A 127 27.57 -22.00 28.38
CA GLU A 127 26.20 -22.00 28.87
C GLU A 127 25.92 -20.89 29.90
N GLU A 128 26.89 -20.56 30.75
CA GLU A 128 26.76 -19.51 31.76
C GLU A 128 26.44 -18.14 31.16
N ALA A 129 26.95 -17.86 29.95
CA ALA A 129 26.75 -16.59 29.25
C ALA A 129 25.36 -16.47 28.60
N VAL A 130 24.62 -17.56 28.40
CA VAL A 130 23.32 -17.57 27.70
C VAL A 130 22.25 -16.82 28.49
N THR A 131 22.38 -16.73 29.81
CA THR A 131 21.49 -15.95 30.69
C THR A 131 21.54 -14.45 30.38
N TYR A 132 22.68 -13.96 29.86
CA TYR A 132 22.89 -12.56 29.50
C TYR A 132 22.63 -12.27 28.01
N ALA A 133 22.04 -13.22 27.28
CA ALA A 133 21.78 -13.03 25.87
C ALA A 133 20.75 -11.92 25.63
N PRO A 134 21.00 -11.01 24.67
CA PRO A 134 20.09 -9.92 24.39
C PRO A 134 18.79 -10.44 23.77
N GLN A 135 17.70 -9.77 24.09
CA GLN A 135 16.45 -9.94 23.36
C GLN A 135 16.46 -9.01 22.15
N VAL A 136 16.29 -9.58 20.96
CA VAL A 136 16.26 -8.81 19.71
C VAL A 136 14.83 -8.40 19.45
N SER A 137 14.52 -7.12 19.56
CA SER A 137 13.23 -6.57 19.13
C SER A 137 13.33 -5.97 17.73
N VAL A 138 12.28 -6.14 16.94
CA VAL A 138 12.15 -5.46 15.64
C VAL A 138 11.29 -4.23 15.85
N ALA A 139 11.77 -3.06 15.42
CA ALA A 139 11.05 -1.80 15.60
C ALA A 139 9.62 -1.90 15.02
N SER A 140 8.63 -1.44 15.79
CA SER A 140 7.29 -1.27 15.25
C SER A 140 7.32 -0.14 14.21
N SER A 141 6.63 -0.36 13.10
CA SER A 141 6.55 0.60 11.99
C SER A 141 5.24 1.38 12.04
N ASP A 142 4.62 1.51 13.22
CA ASP A 142 3.36 2.23 13.48
C ASP A 142 3.55 3.75 13.33
N ARG A 143 4.05 4.16 12.16
CA ARG A 143 4.14 5.55 11.74
C ARG A 143 2.76 6.15 11.49
N GLU A 144 1.76 5.33 11.15
CA GLU A 144 0.37 5.79 10.90
C GLU A 144 -0.25 6.48 12.12
N ASP A 145 0.21 6.16 13.34
CA ASP A 145 -0.39 6.71 14.55
C ASP A 145 0.34 7.95 15.10
N ARG A 146 1.39 8.46 14.43
CA ARG A 146 2.11 9.64 14.95
C ARG A 146 1.30 10.92 14.79
N ILE A 147 0.58 11.05 13.68
CA ILE A 147 -0.26 12.23 13.41
C ILE A 147 -1.47 12.21 14.34
N GLU A 148 -2.13 11.06 14.50
CA GLU A 148 -3.28 10.92 15.40
C GLU A 148 -2.88 11.12 16.87
N ARG A 149 -1.77 10.51 17.32
CA ARG A 149 -1.19 10.80 18.65
C ARG A 149 -0.80 12.26 18.81
N GLY A 150 -0.18 12.87 17.80
CA GLY A 150 0.16 14.30 17.82
C GLY A 150 -1.09 15.19 18.00
N LYS A 151 -2.19 14.87 17.31
CA LYS A 151 -3.48 15.56 17.48
C LYS A 151 -4.05 15.34 18.89
N MET A 152 -3.99 14.11 19.42
CA MET A 152 -4.43 13.79 20.78
C MET A 152 -3.63 14.59 21.82
N TYR A 153 -2.30 14.63 21.70
CA TYR A 153 -1.44 15.40 22.59
C TYR A 153 -1.68 16.91 22.48
N ALA A 154 -1.92 17.44 21.28
CA ALA A 154 -2.31 18.83 21.09
C ALA A 154 -3.65 19.14 21.81
N ALA A 155 -4.64 18.25 21.68
CA ALA A 155 -5.92 18.39 22.38
C ALA A 155 -5.75 18.33 23.91
N MET A 156 -4.98 17.37 24.44
CA MET A 156 -4.69 17.26 25.87
C MET A 156 -3.93 18.48 26.41
N LYS A 157 -2.99 19.03 25.63
CA LYS A 157 -2.28 20.27 25.99
C LYS A 157 -3.25 21.45 26.03
N SER A 158 -4.14 21.58 25.04
CA SER A 158 -5.15 22.65 25.02
C SER A 158 -6.16 22.55 26.17
N ALA A 159 -6.42 21.34 26.67
CA ALA A 159 -7.25 21.10 27.84
C ALA A 159 -6.52 21.26 29.19
N GLY A 160 -5.22 21.60 29.18
CA GLY A 160 -4.42 21.76 30.39
C GLY A 160 -4.09 20.46 31.13
N LEU A 161 -4.21 19.31 30.47
CA LEU A 161 -3.97 17.99 31.08
C LEU A 161 -2.50 17.56 31.04
N ILE A 162 -1.67 18.21 30.21
CA ILE A 162 -0.25 17.90 30.06
C ILE A 162 0.59 18.95 30.78
N HIS A 163 1.45 18.49 31.69
CA HIS A 163 2.41 19.35 32.37
C HIS A 163 3.60 19.65 31.46
N TYR A 164 4.19 20.85 31.56
CA TYR A 164 5.31 21.27 30.68
C TYR A 164 6.52 20.33 30.73
N THR A 165 6.76 19.68 31.88
CA THR A 165 7.85 18.68 32.05
C THR A 165 7.65 17.40 31.23
N GLN A 166 6.42 17.10 30.83
CA GLN A 166 6.10 15.91 30.03
C GLN A 166 6.25 16.17 28.52
N VAL A 167 6.21 17.44 28.11
CA VAL A 167 6.27 17.85 26.70
C VAL A 167 7.53 17.36 25.98
N PRO A 168 8.74 17.42 26.55
CA PRO A 168 9.94 16.91 25.87
C PRO A 168 9.86 15.41 25.54
N ALA A 169 9.36 14.60 26.48
CA ALA A 169 9.18 13.16 26.27
C ALA A 169 8.12 12.87 25.19
N ILE A 170 7.03 13.64 25.18
CA ILE A 170 5.98 13.54 24.17
C ILE A 170 6.51 13.94 22.78
N MET A 171 7.32 15.00 22.69
CA MET A 171 7.95 15.46 21.46
C MET A 171 8.90 14.40 20.88
N ASP A 172 9.69 13.75 21.73
CA ASP A 172 10.56 12.63 21.31
C ASP A 172 9.74 11.44 20.79
N GLU A 173 8.65 11.08 21.48
CA GLU A 173 7.77 9.98 21.07
C GLU A 173 7.15 10.20 19.67
N ILE A 174 6.71 11.43 19.38
CA ILE A 174 6.16 11.77 18.04
C ILE A 174 7.26 12.00 16.99
N GLY A 175 8.53 12.09 17.41
CA GLY A 175 9.69 12.36 16.56
C GLY A 175 9.81 13.83 16.13
N ALA A 176 9.29 14.75 16.96
CA ALA A 176 9.50 16.18 16.79
C ALA A 176 10.91 16.58 17.27
N PRO A 177 11.44 17.74 16.83
CA PRO A 177 12.70 18.26 17.33
C PRO A 177 12.66 18.41 18.86
N PRO A 178 13.78 18.12 19.56
CA PRO A 178 13.84 18.28 21.01
C PRO A 178 13.61 19.74 21.38
N VAL A 179 12.83 19.97 22.44
CA VAL A 179 12.51 21.29 22.98
C VAL A 179 13.11 21.40 24.38
N ASP A 180 13.73 22.55 24.67
CA ASP A 180 14.32 22.83 25.98
C ASP A 180 13.21 23.04 27.03
N PRO A 181 13.20 22.31 28.16
CA PRO A 181 12.21 22.46 29.22
C PRO A 181 12.20 23.86 29.87
N GLU A 182 13.33 24.57 29.89
CA GLU A 182 13.39 25.92 30.48
C GLU A 182 12.62 26.94 29.64
N VAL A 183 12.70 26.82 28.31
CA VAL A 183 11.93 27.66 27.38
C VAL A 183 10.43 27.42 27.56
N LEU A 184 10.02 26.16 27.66
CA LEU A 184 8.62 25.79 27.88
C LEU A 184 8.07 26.32 29.20
N LYS A 185 8.90 26.36 30.24
CA LYS A 185 8.52 26.92 31.54
C LYS A 185 8.29 28.42 31.45
N GLN A 186 9.20 29.16 30.80
CA GLN A 186 9.06 30.61 30.59
C GLN A 186 7.80 30.95 29.78
N GLU A 187 7.52 30.19 28.71
CA GLU A 187 6.30 30.36 27.92
C GLU A 187 5.04 30.10 28.75
N ALA A 188 5.05 29.09 29.63
CA ALA A 188 3.92 28.78 30.50
C ALA A 188 3.68 29.87 31.55
N GLU A 189 4.75 30.43 32.14
CA GLU A 189 4.68 31.54 33.09
C GLU A 189 4.14 32.81 32.41
N GLN A 190 4.66 33.17 31.23
CA GLN A 190 4.17 34.31 30.45
C GLN A 190 2.70 34.14 30.03
N ALA A 191 2.28 32.93 29.65
CA ALA A 191 0.90 32.65 29.31
C ALA A 191 -0.04 32.82 30.52
N ALA A 192 0.40 32.40 31.71
CA ALA A 192 -0.35 32.57 32.95
C ALA A 192 -0.46 34.05 33.37
N GLU A 193 0.62 34.81 33.24
CA GLU A 193 0.63 36.26 33.49
C GLU A 193 -0.31 37.01 32.53
N ASN A 194 -0.23 36.69 31.23
CA ASN A 194 -1.10 37.29 30.21
C ASN A 194 -2.58 36.95 30.45
N ALA A 195 -2.88 35.72 30.86
CA ALA A 195 -4.25 35.31 31.20
C ALA A 195 -4.78 36.07 32.43
N ALA A 196 -3.94 36.26 33.45
CA ALA A 196 -4.30 37.03 34.64
C ALA A 196 -4.56 38.52 34.32
N LEU A 197 -3.73 39.13 33.47
CA LEU A 197 -3.93 40.50 32.99
C LEU A 197 -5.24 40.63 32.19
N ALA A 198 -5.50 39.71 31.26
CA ALA A 198 -6.72 39.70 30.46
C ALA A 198 -7.98 39.54 31.33
N GLU A 199 -7.94 38.72 32.39
CA GLU A 199 -9.05 38.61 33.36
C GLU A 199 -9.27 39.89 34.16
N GLN A 200 -8.19 40.58 34.57
CA GLN A 200 -8.29 41.87 35.25
C GLN A 200 -8.90 42.94 34.33
N GLU A 201 -8.47 43.01 33.07
CA GLU A 201 -9.06 43.92 32.07
C GLU A 201 -10.54 43.63 31.84
N LEU A 202 -10.93 42.35 31.70
CA LEU A 202 -12.33 41.93 31.58
C LEU A 202 -13.16 42.30 32.81
N ARG A 203 -12.59 42.19 34.01
CA ARG A 203 -13.25 42.57 35.26
C ARG A 203 -13.45 44.08 35.34
N ASN A 204 -12.44 44.86 34.96
CA ASN A 204 -12.51 46.31 34.90
C ASN A 204 -13.55 46.80 33.88
N LEU A 205 -13.70 46.11 32.75
CA LEU A 205 -14.74 46.42 31.76
C LEU A 205 -16.15 46.05 32.21
N ARG A 206 -16.30 45.04 33.06
CA ARG A 206 -17.61 44.58 33.59
C ARG A 206 -18.10 45.37 34.79
N GLN A 207 -17.22 46.08 35.49
CA GLN A 207 -17.58 47.06 36.50
C GLN A 207 -17.59 48.43 35.83
N PRO A 208 -18.72 48.89 35.26
CA PRO A 208 -18.82 50.29 34.87
C PRO A 208 -18.51 51.13 36.11
N ALA A 209 -17.62 52.11 35.95
CA ALA A 209 -17.27 53.05 37.01
C ALA A 209 -18.57 53.53 37.68
N ASP A 210 -18.67 53.31 38.98
CA ASP A 210 -19.79 53.82 39.76
C ASP A 210 -19.77 55.34 39.58
N PRO A 211 -20.81 55.98 39.02
CA PRO A 211 -20.80 57.41 38.73
C PRO A 211 -20.76 58.29 39.99
N SER A 212 -20.56 57.71 41.18
CA SER A 212 -20.42 58.40 42.47
C SER A 212 -18.98 58.79 42.83
N ASP A 213 -17.98 58.45 42.02
CA ASP A 213 -16.57 58.85 42.27
C ASP A 213 -16.17 60.16 41.53
N GLU A 214 -17.12 60.88 40.93
CA GLU A 214 -16.96 62.26 40.46
C GLU A 214 -17.69 63.24 41.40
N ASP A 215 -17.17 63.45 42.61
CA ASP A 215 -17.48 64.63 43.45
C ASP A 215 -16.22 65.14 44.19
#